data_AF-A0A7S2IU10-F1
#
_entry.id   AF-A0A7S2IU10-F1
#
_cell.length_a   1.000
_cell.length_b   1.000
_cell.length_c   1.000
_cell.angle_alpha   90.00
_cell.angle_beta   90.00
_cell.angle_gamma   90.00
#
_symmetry.space_group_name_H-M   'P 1'
#
loop_
_entity.id
_entity.type
_entity.pdbx_description
1 polymer ?
#
loop_
_entity_poly.entity_id
_entity_poly.type
_entity_poly.pdbx_seq_one_letter_code
_entity_poly.pdbx_strand_id
1 'polypeptide(L)'
;CSGTLWAGAQVRFGITSAGAVSSDGAGAATVSITTLEDTPLLVRLSAEGACVMQPAAEGSLRPRCYDSVNSLLLNESPAFTAKFNSSLAAQLAIVAAEREHDNACPACDYLFKPWGRGEQCDCCGADNNLNADDPTALELWRKQWIARGCQWFDESARPDDWEAPSE
;
A
#
# COMPACT_ATOMS: atom_id res chain seq x y z
N CYS A 1 30.54 -34.26 -11.62
CA CYS A 1 30.48 -33.37 -10.44
C CYS A 1 29.52 -32.24 -10.75
N SER A 2 28.56 -32.07 -9.86
CA SER A 2 27.28 -31.39 -10.05
C SER A 2 27.45 -29.91 -10.40
N GLY A 3 26.88 -29.51 -11.54
CA GLY A 3 26.69 -28.11 -11.89
C GLY A 3 25.50 -27.55 -11.11
N THR A 4 25.78 -26.55 -10.30
CA THR A 4 24.84 -25.75 -9.51
C THR A 4 23.70 -25.24 -10.38
N LEU A 5 22.50 -25.83 -10.21
CA LEU A 5 21.26 -25.29 -10.76
C LEU A 5 20.94 -24.01 -10.01
N TRP A 6 20.87 -22.92 -10.75
CA TRP A 6 20.38 -21.64 -10.29
C TRP A 6 18.94 -21.84 -9.81
N ALA A 7 18.74 -21.89 -8.50
CA ALA A 7 17.44 -21.74 -7.87
C ALA A 7 17.06 -20.27 -8.03
N GLY A 8 16.64 -19.89 -9.25
CA GLY A 8 15.92 -18.64 -9.46
C GLY A 8 14.76 -18.65 -8.48
N ALA A 9 14.68 -17.64 -7.64
CA ALA A 9 13.59 -17.43 -6.69
C ALA A 9 12.30 -17.35 -7.51
N GLN A 10 11.66 -18.50 -7.72
CA GLN A 10 10.36 -18.58 -8.35
C GLN A 10 9.42 -17.90 -7.37
N VAL A 11 8.87 -16.77 -7.77
CA VAL A 11 7.95 -16.02 -6.92
C VAL A 11 6.74 -16.92 -6.68
N ARG A 12 6.69 -17.57 -5.53
CA ARG A 12 5.59 -18.47 -5.13
C ARG A 12 4.45 -17.61 -4.62
N PHE A 13 3.74 -16.96 -5.55
CA PHE A 13 2.57 -16.15 -5.24
C PHE A 13 1.44 -17.06 -4.74
N GLY A 14 1.24 -17.13 -3.43
CA GLY A 14 0.05 -17.73 -2.83
C GLY A 14 -0.08 -19.25 -2.92
N ILE A 15 0.95 -19.97 -3.35
CA ILE A 15 0.96 -21.43 -3.46
C ILE A 15 2.28 -22.00 -2.91
N THR A 16 2.24 -23.19 -2.30
CA THR A 16 3.44 -23.89 -1.82
C THR A 16 4.10 -24.70 -2.93
N SER A 17 3.31 -25.25 -3.85
CA SER A 17 3.81 -26.02 -4.99
C SER A 17 2.87 -25.96 -6.20
N ALA A 18 3.43 -26.25 -7.37
CA ALA A 18 2.68 -26.51 -8.60
C ALA A 18 3.23 -27.79 -9.23
N GLY A 19 2.32 -28.66 -9.67
CA GLY A 19 2.60 -29.90 -10.37
C GLY A 19 2.81 -29.70 -11.88
N ALA A 20 2.99 -30.80 -12.58
CA ALA A 20 3.15 -30.79 -14.04
C ALA A 20 1.88 -30.23 -14.71
N VAL A 21 2.11 -29.45 -15.77
CA VAL A 21 1.03 -28.90 -16.60
C VAL A 21 0.64 -29.94 -17.64
N SER A 22 -0.65 -30.27 -17.71
CA SER A 22 -1.25 -31.02 -18.82
C SER A 22 -1.88 -30.02 -19.79
N SER A 23 -1.50 -30.07 -21.06
CA SER A 23 -2.18 -29.30 -22.10
C SER A 23 -3.42 -30.04 -22.56
N ASP A 24 -4.60 -29.44 -22.42
CA ASP A 24 -5.86 -30.09 -22.77
C ASP A 24 -6.26 -29.85 -24.25
N GLY A 25 -5.37 -29.22 -25.02
CA GLY A 25 -5.68 -28.71 -26.35
C GLY A 25 -6.60 -27.48 -26.31
N ALA A 26 -6.61 -26.69 -27.39
CA ALA A 26 -7.39 -25.45 -27.50
C ALA A 26 -7.04 -24.32 -26.51
N GLY A 27 -5.75 -24.15 -26.18
CA GLY A 27 -5.29 -23.00 -25.39
C GLY A 27 -5.64 -23.06 -23.90
N ALA A 28 -6.04 -24.24 -23.40
CA ALA A 28 -6.24 -24.49 -21.98
C ALA A 28 -5.15 -25.41 -21.40
N ALA A 29 -4.78 -25.16 -20.16
CA ALA A 29 -3.76 -25.87 -19.42
C ALA A 29 -4.30 -26.27 -18.05
N THR A 30 -4.21 -27.55 -17.70
CA THR A 30 -4.56 -28.04 -16.37
C THR A 30 -3.30 -28.21 -15.54
N VAL A 31 -3.32 -27.67 -14.33
CA VAL A 31 -2.22 -27.67 -13.37
C VAL A 31 -2.74 -28.06 -11.98
N SER A 32 -2.02 -28.95 -11.30
CA SER A 32 -2.25 -29.18 -9.88
C SER A 32 -1.47 -28.14 -9.08
N ILE A 33 -2.10 -27.45 -8.14
CA ILE A 33 -1.44 -26.50 -7.24
C ILE A 33 -1.73 -26.88 -5.79
N THR A 34 -0.86 -26.47 -4.89
CA THR A 34 -1.07 -26.59 -3.45
C THR A 34 -1.09 -25.20 -2.85
N THR A 35 -2.14 -24.84 -2.13
CA THR A 35 -2.27 -23.54 -1.48
C THR A 35 -1.32 -23.40 -0.27
N LEU A 36 -1.28 -22.22 0.34
CA LEU A 36 -0.44 -21.94 1.51
C LEU A 36 -0.81 -22.75 2.77
N GLU A 37 -2.05 -23.20 2.85
CA GLU A 37 -2.58 -24.08 3.90
C GLU A 37 -2.61 -25.55 3.47
N ASP A 38 -1.72 -25.93 2.54
CA ASP A 38 -1.52 -27.30 2.05
C ASP A 38 -2.76 -27.95 1.41
N THR A 39 -3.69 -27.13 0.90
CA THR A 39 -4.88 -27.64 0.20
C THR A 39 -4.58 -27.86 -1.28
N PRO A 40 -4.75 -29.08 -1.81
CA PRO A 40 -4.53 -29.36 -3.22
C PRO A 40 -5.73 -28.92 -4.08
N LEU A 41 -5.46 -28.18 -5.14
CA LEU A 41 -6.44 -27.75 -6.14
C LEU A 41 -6.01 -28.23 -7.53
N LEU A 42 -6.92 -28.81 -8.28
CA LEU A 42 -6.73 -29.03 -9.71
C LEU A 42 -7.33 -27.84 -10.45
N VAL A 43 -6.51 -27.08 -11.16
CA VAL A 43 -6.92 -25.83 -11.79
C VAL A 43 -6.76 -25.95 -13.30
N ARG A 44 -7.83 -25.64 -14.04
CA ARG A 44 -7.79 -25.45 -15.49
C ARG A 44 -7.69 -23.95 -15.78
N LEU A 45 -6.63 -23.55 -16.46
CA LEU A 45 -6.37 -22.20 -16.93
C LEU A 45 -6.74 -22.10 -18.41
N SER A 46 -7.45 -21.05 -18.79
CA SER A 46 -7.76 -20.71 -20.18
C SER A 46 -7.72 -19.19 -20.37
N ALA A 47 -7.96 -18.73 -21.61
CA ALA A 47 -8.12 -17.30 -21.89
C ALA A 47 -9.33 -16.65 -21.18
N GLU A 48 -10.28 -17.47 -20.70
CA GLU A 48 -11.49 -17.01 -20.03
C GLU A 48 -11.33 -16.92 -18.50
N GLY A 49 -10.20 -17.42 -17.96
CA GLY A 49 -9.90 -17.37 -16.54
C GLY A 49 -9.35 -18.68 -15.98
N ALA A 50 -9.66 -18.94 -14.71
CA ALA A 50 -9.18 -20.09 -13.94
C ALA A 50 -10.33 -20.85 -13.29
N CYS A 51 -10.40 -22.16 -13.48
CA CYS A 51 -11.45 -23.01 -12.93
C CYS A 51 -10.89 -24.10 -12.03
N VAL A 52 -11.46 -24.28 -10.85
CA VAL A 52 -11.16 -25.41 -9.96
C VAL A 52 -11.99 -26.63 -10.39
N MET A 53 -11.27 -27.70 -10.69
CA MET A 53 -11.78 -28.99 -11.16
C MET A 53 -11.74 -30.01 -10.00
N GLN A 54 -12.46 -29.75 -8.91
CA GLN A 54 -12.59 -30.70 -7.80
C GLN A 54 -13.89 -31.53 -7.94
N PRO A 55 -13.87 -32.83 -7.59
CA PRO A 55 -15.09 -33.61 -7.46
C PRO A 55 -15.91 -33.05 -6.29
N ALA A 56 -17.14 -32.61 -6.56
CA ALA A 56 -18.05 -32.23 -5.48
C ALA A 56 -18.42 -33.45 -4.63
N ALA A 57 -18.63 -33.25 -3.33
CA ALA A 57 -19.06 -34.28 -2.39
C ALA A 57 -20.39 -34.96 -2.78
N GLU A 58 -21.15 -34.36 -3.70
CA GLU A 58 -22.51 -34.78 -4.08
C GLU A 58 -22.63 -35.29 -5.53
N GLY A 59 -21.53 -35.67 -6.19
CA GLY A 59 -21.57 -36.30 -7.52
C GLY A 59 -21.92 -35.36 -8.69
N SER A 60 -22.12 -34.07 -8.43
CA SER A 60 -22.29 -33.01 -9.43
C SER A 60 -20.98 -32.25 -9.63
N LEU A 61 -20.30 -32.46 -10.75
CA LEU A 61 -19.14 -31.66 -11.18
C LEU A 61 -19.58 -30.27 -11.64
N ARG A 62 -19.72 -29.31 -10.72
CA ARG A 62 -19.79 -27.89 -11.09
C ARG A 62 -18.42 -27.26 -10.86
N PRO A 63 -17.64 -27.01 -11.92
CA PRO A 63 -16.37 -26.31 -11.78
C PRO A 63 -16.61 -24.90 -11.23
N ARG A 64 -15.79 -24.48 -10.27
CA ARG A 64 -15.79 -23.11 -9.74
C ARG A 64 -14.82 -22.29 -10.56
N CYS A 65 -15.35 -21.38 -11.37
CA CYS A 65 -14.56 -20.57 -12.30
C CYS A 65 -14.45 -19.12 -11.82
N TYR A 66 -13.28 -18.56 -12.05
CA TYR A 66 -12.88 -17.21 -11.68
C TYR A 66 -12.32 -16.51 -12.92
N ASP A 67 -12.50 -15.20 -12.99
CA ASP A 67 -11.98 -14.35 -14.07
C ASP A 67 -10.44 -14.30 -14.12
N SER A 68 -9.78 -14.57 -12.99
CA SER A 68 -8.32 -14.57 -12.89
C SER A 68 -7.80 -15.56 -11.84
N VAL A 69 -6.50 -15.88 -11.93
CA VAL A 69 -5.79 -16.66 -10.90
C VAL A 69 -5.82 -15.94 -9.55
N ASN A 70 -5.79 -14.61 -9.54
CA ASN A 70 -5.83 -13.85 -8.29
C ASN A 70 -7.20 -13.99 -7.61
N SER A 71 -8.30 -13.87 -8.37
CA SER A 71 -9.65 -14.12 -7.86
C SER A 71 -9.82 -15.55 -7.36
N LEU A 72 -9.25 -16.54 -8.06
CA LEU A 72 -9.23 -17.92 -7.60
C LEU A 72 -8.53 -18.03 -6.23
N LEU A 73 -7.31 -17.51 -6.10
CA LEU A 73 -6.56 -17.60 -4.84
C LEU A 73 -7.21 -16.83 -3.69
N LEU A 74 -7.82 -15.67 -3.97
CA LEU A 74 -8.56 -14.89 -2.96
C LEU A 74 -9.79 -15.63 -2.41
N ASN A 75 -10.40 -16.51 -3.20
CA ASN A 75 -11.58 -17.27 -2.81
C ASN A 75 -11.25 -18.67 -2.27
N GLU A 76 -10.23 -19.33 -2.81
CA GLU A 76 -9.90 -20.72 -2.49
C GLU A 76 -8.76 -20.87 -1.46
N SER A 77 -7.98 -19.83 -1.17
CA SER A 77 -6.90 -19.88 -0.17
C SER A 77 -7.06 -18.80 0.91
N PRO A 78 -7.61 -19.13 2.09
CA PRO A 78 -7.72 -18.21 3.20
C PRO A 78 -6.37 -17.64 3.66
N ALA A 79 -5.30 -18.44 3.61
CA ALA A 79 -3.97 -17.98 4.00
C ALA A 79 -3.37 -17.01 2.97
N PHE A 80 -3.66 -17.17 1.68
CA PHE A 80 -3.33 -16.15 0.68
C PHE A 80 -4.06 -14.85 0.96
N THR A 81 -5.37 -14.89 1.18
CA THR A 81 -6.20 -13.72 1.48
C THR A 81 -5.71 -12.98 2.73
N ALA A 82 -5.34 -13.71 3.79
CA ALA A 82 -4.77 -13.10 5.00
C ALA A 82 -3.46 -12.37 4.71
N LYS A 83 -2.54 -12.98 3.94
CA LYS A 83 -1.27 -12.34 3.55
C LYS A 83 -1.48 -11.14 2.64
N PHE A 84 -2.37 -11.24 1.66
CA PHE A 84 -2.71 -10.15 0.77
C PHE A 84 -3.26 -8.95 1.55
N ASN A 85 -4.25 -9.19 2.42
CA ASN A 85 -4.85 -8.14 3.25
C ASN A 85 -3.84 -7.51 4.21
N SER A 86 -2.96 -8.32 4.82
CA SER A 86 -1.89 -7.80 5.68
C SER A 86 -0.92 -6.90 4.91
N SER A 87 -0.52 -7.31 3.70
CA SER A 87 0.36 -6.51 2.85
C SER A 87 -0.32 -5.21 2.40
N LEU A 88 -1.58 -5.28 2.00
CA LEU A 88 -2.35 -4.10 1.58
C LEU A 88 -2.55 -3.13 2.75
N ALA A 89 -2.90 -3.64 3.92
CA ALA A 89 -3.06 -2.83 5.13
C ALA A 89 -1.77 -2.10 5.50
N ALA A 90 -0.62 -2.77 5.41
CA ALA A 90 0.68 -2.13 5.67
C ALA A 90 0.97 -0.99 4.68
N GLN A 91 0.69 -1.18 3.39
CA GLN A 91 0.88 -0.13 2.38
C GLN A 91 -0.10 1.03 2.57
N LEU A 92 -1.36 0.75 2.88
CA LEU A 92 -2.35 1.78 3.18
C LEU A 92 -1.98 2.58 4.44
N ALA A 93 -1.38 1.93 5.45
CA ALA A 93 -0.90 2.63 6.64
C ALA A 93 0.23 3.62 6.31
N ILE A 94 1.14 3.28 5.39
CA ILE A 94 2.18 4.20 4.92
C ILE A 94 1.56 5.40 4.21
N VAL A 95 0.64 5.17 3.26
CA VAL A 95 -0.06 6.24 2.54
C VAL A 95 -0.90 7.12 3.49
N ALA A 96 -1.50 6.53 4.52
CA ALA A 96 -2.23 7.27 5.54
C ALA A 96 -1.29 8.14 6.40
N ALA A 97 -0.13 7.60 6.79
CA ALA A 97 0.88 8.37 7.52
C ALA A 97 1.48 9.51 6.68
N GLU A 98 1.67 9.30 5.37
CA GLU A 98 2.08 10.37 4.45
C GLU A 98 1.05 11.50 4.41
N ARG A 99 -0.25 11.21 4.48
CA ARG A 99 -1.30 12.24 4.59
C ARG A 99 -1.33 12.97 5.94
N GLU A 100 -0.77 12.38 7.01
CA GLU A 100 -0.66 13.09 8.29
C GLU A 100 0.45 14.15 8.26
N HIS A 101 1.46 13.99 7.38
CA HIS A 101 2.48 15.01 7.13
C HIS A 101 1.94 16.25 6.38
N ASP A 102 0.77 16.18 5.73
CA ASP A 102 0.11 17.34 5.11
C ASP A 102 -0.46 18.34 6.14
N ASN A 103 -0.39 18.03 7.44
CA ASN A 103 -0.89 18.88 8.52
C ASN A 103 0.23 19.63 9.27
N ALA A 104 1.50 19.45 8.87
CA ALA A 104 2.61 20.18 9.46
C ALA A 104 2.88 21.47 8.66
N CYS A 105 3.16 22.56 9.38
CA CYS A 105 3.69 23.76 8.74
C CYS A 105 5.07 23.44 8.13
N PRO A 106 5.29 23.58 6.82
CA PRO A 106 6.60 23.28 6.22
C PRO A 106 7.70 24.28 6.63
N ALA A 107 7.34 25.45 7.18
CA ALA A 107 8.31 26.45 7.63
C ALA A 107 8.89 26.15 9.02
N CYS A 108 8.04 25.69 9.96
CA CYS A 108 8.42 25.49 11.36
C CYS A 108 8.14 24.07 11.90
N ASP A 109 7.64 23.16 11.06
CA ASP A 109 7.28 21.78 11.39
C ASP A 109 6.19 21.66 12.48
N TYR A 110 5.49 22.76 12.78
CA TYR A 110 4.39 22.80 13.75
C TYR A 110 3.20 21.98 13.25
N LEU A 111 2.86 20.93 13.98
CA LEU A 111 1.72 20.05 13.71
C LEU A 111 0.43 20.78 14.07
N PHE A 112 -0.35 21.21 13.08
CA PHE A 112 -1.62 21.88 13.32
C PHE A 112 -2.78 21.22 12.58
N LYS A 113 -4.01 21.50 13.05
CA LYS A 113 -5.26 21.06 12.41
C LYS A 113 -5.30 21.46 10.93
N PRO A 114 -6.08 20.73 10.10
CA PRO A 114 -5.99 20.85 8.65
C PRO A 114 -6.13 22.29 8.16
N TRP A 115 -5.12 22.73 7.42
CA TRP A 115 -4.99 24.07 6.86
C TRP A 115 -6.02 24.29 5.73
N GLY A 116 -6.96 25.22 5.93
CA GLY A 116 -7.82 25.74 4.85
C GLY A 116 -7.04 26.67 3.91
N ARG A 117 -7.43 26.76 2.64
CA ARG A 117 -6.80 27.70 1.66
C ARG A 117 -6.85 29.14 2.17
N GLY A 118 -5.70 29.85 2.17
CA GLY A 118 -5.59 31.23 2.65
C GLY A 118 -5.44 31.36 4.18
N GLU A 119 -5.11 30.27 4.86
CA GLU A 119 -4.79 30.28 6.30
C GLU A 119 -3.29 30.42 6.53
N GLN A 120 -2.95 31.12 7.61
CA GLN A 120 -1.60 31.43 8.06
C GLN A 120 -1.23 30.52 9.24
N CYS A 121 0.03 30.10 9.34
CA CYS A 121 0.51 29.32 10.48
C CYS A 121 0.43 30.12 11.80
N ASP A 122 -0.30 29.61 12.79
CA ASP A 122 -0.36 30.20 14.14
C ASP A 122 1.03 30.32 14.81
N CYS A 123 1.96 29.42 14.51
CA CYS A 123 3.30 29.38 15.13
C CYS A 123 4.31 30.31 14.44
N CYS A 124 4.37 30.32 13.11
CA CYS A 124 5.42 31.06 12.40
C CYS A 124 4.92 32.13 11.44
N GLY A 125 3.60 32.27 11.28
CA GLY A 125 3.01 33.24 10.37
C GLY A 125 3.17 32.89 8.88
N ALA A 126 3.66 31.70 8.51
CA ALA A 126 3.75 31.35 7.08
C ALA A 126 2.34 31.14 6.48
N ASP A 127 2.02 31.90 5.44
CA ASP A 127 0.88 31.66 4.53
C ASP A 127 1.04 30.31 3.81
N ASN A 128 -0.06 29.57 3.67
CA ASN A 128 -0.07 28.31 2.95
C ASN A 128 0.22 28.39 1.45
N ASN A 129 0.14 29.59 0.87
CA ASN A 129 0.57 29.87 -0.50
C ASN A 129 2.09 30.03 -0.64
N LEU A 130 2.85 30.22 0.45
CA LEU A 130 4.32 30.31 0.39
C LEU A 130 5.00 29.00 -0.06
N ASN A 131 4.25 27.88 -0.12
CA ASN A 131 4.78 26.54 -0.41
C ASN A 131 4.38 25.94 -1.75
N ALA A 132 3.41 26.51 -2.46
CA ALA A 132 2.90 25.86 -3.66
C ALA A 132 3.92 25.89 -4.81
N ASP A 133 4.70 26.99 -4.94
CA ASP A 133 5.45 27.26 -6.17
C ASP A 133 6.93 27.67 -6.00
N ASP A 134 7.43 27.97 -4.77
CA ASP A 134 8.83 28.38 -4.57
C ASP A 134 9.45 27.89 -3.24
N PRO A 135 10.25 26.80 -3.24
CA PRO A 135 10.94 26.32 -2.04
C PRO A 135 11.98 27.31 -1.48
N THR A 136 12.45 28.27 -2.29
CA THR A 136 13.40 29.31 -1.85
C THR A 136 12.74 30.31 -0.91
N ALA A 137 11.48 30.66 -1.17
CA ALA A 137 10.68 31.56 -0.34
C ALA A 137 10.47 30.97 1.06
N LEU A 138 10.18 29.67 1.13
CA LEU A 138 10.06 28.94 2.39
C LEU A 138 11.36 28.97 3.21
N GLU A 139 12.50 28.71 2.57
CA GLU A 139 13.80 28.70 3.25
C GLU A 139 14.15 30.11 3.79
N LEU A 140 13.84 31.15 3.02
CA LEU A 140 14.03 32.54 3.44
C LEU A 140 13.12 32.90 4.62
N TRP A 141 11.85 32.50 4.58
CA TRP A 141 10.91 32.69 5.68
C TRP A 141 11.41 32.02 6.96
N ARG A 142 11.84 30.75 6.87
CA ARG A 142 12.38 29.99 8.01
C ARG A 142 13.59 30.70 8.62
N LYS A 143 14.51 31.22 7.80
CA LYS A 143 15.67 32.00 8.26
C LYS A 143 15.26 33.28 8.99
N GLN A 144 14.30 34.03 8.45
CA GLN A 144 13.80 35.26 9.07
C GLN A 144 13.08 34.99 10.39
N TRP A 145 12.24 33.96 10.43
CA TRP A 145 11.52 33.56 11.63
C TRP A 145 12.47 33.12 12.76
N ILE A 146 13.50 32.33 12.44
CA ILE A 146 14.56 31.98 13.40
C ILE A 146 15.30 33.24 13.87
N ALA A 147 15.64 34.16 12.97
CA ALA A 147 16.32 35.41 13.31
C ALA A 147 15.47 36.33 14.22
N ARG A 148 14.14 36.25 14.14
CA ARG A 148 13.19 36.95 15.04
C ARG A 148 13.07 36.30 16.42
N GLY A 149 13.80 35.20 16.67
CA GLY A 149 13.88 34.59 17.98
C GLY A 149 12.84 33.51 18.26
N CYS A 150 12.27 32.89 17.21
CA CYS A 150 11.54 31.62 17.23
C CYS A 150 10.98 31.20 18.61
N GLN A 151 9.74 31.61 18.92
CA GLN A 151 9.29 31.64 20.30
C GLN A 151 8.72 30.32 20.81
N TRP A 152 8.04 29.52 19.98
CA TRP A 152 7.42 28.27 20.41
C TRP A 152 7.13 27.33 19.24
N PHE A 153 7.12 26.03 19.53
CA PHE A 153 6.77 24.94 18.58
C PHE A 153 5.69 24.01 19.15
N ASP A 154 5.30 24.22 20.40
CA ASP A 154 4.31 23.45 21.13
C ASP A 154 3.27 24.45 21.65
N GLU A 155 1.99 24.15 21.45
CA GLU A 155 0.89 25.02 21.87
C GLU A 155 0.93 25.28 23.39
N SER A 156 1.42 24.34 24.19
CA SER A 156 1.60 24.49 25.63
C SER A 156 2.68 25.51 26.02
N ALA A 157 3.57 25.85 25.09
CA ALA A 157 4.61 26.85 25.26
C ALA A 157 4.27 28.18 24.56
N ARG A 158 3.07 28.31 23.96
CA ARG A 158 2.64 29.55 23.29
C ARG A 158 2.48 30.68 24.32
N PRO A 159 3.14 31.84 24.13
CA PRO A 159 2.90 33.03 24.97
C PRO A 159 1.44 33.49 24.91
N ASP A 160 0.91 33.98 26.03
CA ASP A 160 -0.48 34.46 26.11
C ASP A 160 -0.73 35.71 25.24
N ASP A 161 0.31 36.50 24.97
CA ASP A 161 0.31 37.71 24.13
C ASP A 161 0.83 37.45 22.71
N TRP A 162 0.84 36.18 22.27
CA TRP A 162 1.36 35.81 20.96
C TRP A 162 0.45 36.27 19.83
N GLU A 163 1.04 37.03 18.89
CA GLU A 163 0.48 37.31 17.58
C GLU A 163 1.41 36.74 16.51
N ALA A 164 0.85 35.96 15.57
CA ALA A 164 1.64 35.43 14.47
C ALA A 164 2.27 36.58 13.66
N PRO A 165 3.54 36.46 13.25
CA PRO A 165 4.19 37.51 12.47
C PRO A 165 3.44 37.72 11.15
N SER A 166 2.89 38.90 10.90
CA SER A 166 2.43 39.30 9.57
C SER A 166 3.63 39.70 8.69
N GLU A 167 3.46 39.60 7.37
CA GLU A 167 4.39 40.20 6.39
C GLU A 167 4.61 41.70 6.61
#